data_AF-A0A7Y4UDM6-F1
#
_entry.id   AF-A0A7Y4UDM6-F1
#
_cell.length_a   1.000
_cell.length_b   1.000
_cell.length_c   1.000
_cell.angle_alpha   90.00
_cell.angle_beta   90.00
_cell.angle_gamma   90.00
#
_symmetry.space_group_name_H-M   'P 1'
#
loop_
_entity.id
_entity.type
_entity.pdbx_description
1 polymer ?
#
loop_
_entity_poly.entity_id
_entity_poly.type
_entity_poly.pdbx_seq_one_letter_code
_entity_poly.pdbx_strand_id
1 'polypeptide(L)'
;MRDAGVIDRVPIRSGRSYCVTSPAAHALVTRELADELSRVLERFAVEAGFDERRRVSIYFQPGIFGHHALGRAVDIYAVGGVGIGAWKQRWDEAGRRASQTGDAAARQIITKREPVINLGWRLYKALQLYGRWAQPYGFPIQLFGPWTRREGPWRHISDRMLRAHLDHIHVAK
;
A
#
# COMPACT_ATOMS: atom_id res chain seq x y z
N MET A 1 3.63 -35.65 -16.51
CA MET A 1 2.87 -34.56 -15.86
C MET A 1 3.54 -34.28 -14.53
N ARG A 2 4.20 -33.13 -14.37
CA ARG A 2 4.73 -32.73 -13.05
C ARG A 2 3.54 -32.23 -12.24
N ASP A 3 3.33 -32.77 -11.05
CA ASP A 3 2.41 -32.20 -10.06
C ASP A 3 2.71 -30.70 -9.96
N ALA A 4 1.74 -29.87 -10.34
CA ALA A 4 1.77 -28.45 -10.03
C ALA A 4 1.63 -28.38 -8.50
N GLY A 5 2.78 -28.40 -7.80
CA GLY A 5 2.84 -28.40 -6.35
C GLY A 5 1.87 -27.39 -5.78
N VAL A 6 0.96 -27.86 -4.93
CA VAL A 6 -0.04 -27.02 -4.26
C VAL A 6 0.73 -25.91 -3.57
N ILE A 7 0.57 -24.67 -4.06
CA ILE A 7 1.16 -23.50 -3.42
C ILE A 7 0.43 -23.34 -2.09
N ASP A 8 1.13 -23.59 -0.97
CA ASP A 8 0.61 -23.37 0.38
C ASP A 8 0.28 -21.88 0.53
N ARG A 9 -1.02 -21.59 0.68
CA ARG A 9 -1.55 -20.23 0.83
C ARG A 9 -2.04 -20.07 2.25
N VAL A 10 -1.56 -19.03 2.89
CA VAL A 10 -1.93 -18.67 4.25
C VAL A 10 -2.51 -17.27 4.28
N PRO A 11 -3.48 -17.00 5.17
CA PRO A 11 -3.94 -15.64 5.37
C PRO A 11 -2.86 -14.82 6.06
N ILE A 12 -2.71 -13.56 5.66
CA ILE A 12 -1.93 -12.58 6.43
C ILE A 12 -2.61 -12.41 7.79
N ARG A 13 -1.83 -12.61 8.86
CA ARG A 13 -2.33 -12.56 10.23
C ARG A 13 -2.26 -11.14 10.78
N SER A 14 -3.07 -10.86 11.80
CA SER A 14 -2.91 -9.65 12.62
C SER A 14 -1.61 -9.69 13.43
N GLY A 15 -1.00 -8.53 13.60
CA GLY A 15 0.20 -8.35 14.44
C GLY A 15 -0.15 -7.82 15.84
N ARG A 16 0.88 -7.31 16.51
CA ARG A 16 0.72 -6.66 17.82
C ARG A 16 0.14 -5.27 17.65
N SER A 17 0.62 -4.49 16.69
CA SER A 17 0.25 -3.08 16.52
C SER A 17 -0.70 -2.83 15.34
N TYR A 18 -0.98 -3.85 14.52
CA TYR A 18 -1.99 -3.80 13.45
C TYR A 18 -2.99 -4.95 13.54
N CYS A 19 -4.17 -4.74 12.96
CA CYS A 19 -5.24 -5.72 12.90
C CYS A 19 -5.72 -5.89 11.46
N VAL A 20 -5.74 -7.12 10.96
CA VAL A 20 -6.36 -7.46 9.68
C VAL A 20 -7.87 -7.54 9.88
N THR A 21 -8.61 -6.72 9.14
CA THR A 21 -10.07 -6.56 9.28
C THR A 21 -10.86 -7.12 8.09
N SER A 22 -10.17 -7.50 7.01
CA SER A 22 -10.78 -8.19 5.88
C SER A 22 -11.00 -9.68 6.18
N PRO A 23 -11.95 -10.35 5.49
CA PRO A 23 -12.05 -11.80 5.49
C PRO A 23 -10.71 -12.47 5.16
N ALA A 24 -10.42 -13.62 5.79
CA ALA A 24 -9.17 -14.35 5.56
C ALA A 24 -8.92 -14.68 4.08
N ALA A 25 -10.00 -14.95 3.32
CA ALA A 25 -9.96 -15.22 1.89
C ALA A 25 -9.37 -14.08 1.05
N HIS A 26 -9.48 -12.83 1.53
CA HIS A 26 -8.95 -11.65 0.83
C HIS A 26 -7.45 -11.45 1.03
N ALA A 27 -6.87 -12.14 2.02
CA ALA A 27 -5.48 -12.01 2.40
C ALA A 27 -4.70 -13.31 2.18
N LEU A 28 -5.20 -14.22 1.34
CA LEU A 28 -4.54 -15.49 1.02
C LEU A 28 -3.35 -15.26 0.09
N VAL A 29 -2.16 -15.42 0.64
CA VAL A 29 -0.89 -15.26 -0.07
C VAL A 29 0.05 -16.42 0.23
N THR A 30 1.18 -16.52 -0.48
CA THR A 30 2.22 -17.47 -0.09
C THR A 30 2.76 -17.12 1.29
N ARG A 31 3.28 -18.12 2.01
CA ARG A 31 3.81 -17.94 3.35
C ARG A 31 4.89 -16.86 3.43
N GLU A 32 5.78 -16.83 2.45
CA GLU A 32 6.86 -15.86 2.35
C GLU A 32 6.31 -14.42 2.25
N LEU A 33 5.28 -14.22 1.43
CA LEU A 33 4.64 -12.91 1.30
C LEU A 33 3.89 -12.53 2.57
N ALA A 34 3.21 -13.48 3.24
CA ALA A 34 2.56 -13.22 4.51
C ALA A 34 3.56 -12.77 5.59
N ASP A 35 4.73 -13.41 5.66
CA ASP A 35 5.77 -13.10 6.65
C ASP A 35 6.44 -11.75 6.39
N GLU A 36 6.70 -11.40 5.12
CA GLU A 36 7.20 -10.08 4.73
C GLU A 36 6.18 -8.97 5.05
N LEU A 37 4.92 -9.16 4.64
CA LEU A 37 3.86 -8.17 4.91
C LEU A 37 3.63 -7.99 6.41
N SER A 38 3.65 -9.08 7.19
CA SER A 38 3.50 -8.98 8.64
C SER A 38 4.59 -8.12 9.28
N ARG A 39 5.85 -8.28 8.86
CA ARG A 39 6.96 -7.45 9.34
C ARG A 39 6.82 -5.98 8.94
N VAL A 40 6.48 -5.71 7.68
CA VAL A 40 6.35 -4.33 7.19
C VAL A 40 5.17 -3.62 7.84
N LEU A 41 4.03 -4.30 8.00
CA LEU A 41 2.82 -3.73 8.61
C LEU A 41 3.00 -3.48 10.11
N GLU A 42 3.68 -4.38 10.82
CA GLU A 42 4.01 -4.17 12.23
C GLU A 42 4.90 -2.94 12.40
N ARG A 43 5.95 -2.83 11.59
CA ARG A 43 6.86 -1.68 11.62
C ARG A 43 6.14 -0.38 11.28
N PHE A 44 5.33 -0.37 10.22
CA PHE A 44 4.49 0.76 9.85
C PHE A 44 3.61 1.20 11.02
N ALA A 45 2.92 0.26 11.68
CA ALA A 45 2.00 0.55 12.76
C ALA A 45 2.72 1.18 13.96
N VAL A 46 3.84 0.60 14.38
CA VAL A 46 4.68 1.14 15.47
C VAL A 46 5.19 2.54 15.14
N GLU A 47 5.76 2.74 13.96
CA GLU A 47 6.22 4.06 13.51
C GLU A 47 5.05 5.06 13.41
N ALA A 48 3.84 4.57 13.17
CA ALA A 48 2.60 5.34 13.18
C ALA A 48 2.00 5.61 14.57
N GLY A 49 2.68 5.17 15.64
CA GLY A 49 2.26 5.40 17.02
C GLY A 49 1.10 4.51 17.44
N PHE A 50 0.93 3.36 16.79
CA PHE A 50 0.00 2.31 17.20
C PHE A 50 0.74 1.26 18.03
N ASP A 51 -0.01 0.58 18.89
CA ASP A 51 0.50 -0.45 19.80
C ASP A 51 -0.57 -1.54 20.01
N GLU A 52 -0.32 -2.45 20.95
CA GLU A 52 -1.25 -3.54 21.29
C GLU A 52 -2.59 -3.09 21.86
N ARG A 53 -2.66 -1.90 22.47
CA ARG A 53 -3.88 -1.32 23.04
C ARG A 53 -4.69 -0.60 21.96
N ARG A 54 -4.00 0.06 21.03
CA ARG A 54 -4.60 0.77 19.91
C ARG A 54 -3.95 0.33 18.61
N ARG A 55 -4.53 -0.69 17.98
CA ARG A 55 -4.05 -1.24 16.71
C ARG A 55 -4.59 -0.47 15.51
N VAL A 56 -3.78 -0.32 14.46
CA VAL A 56 -4.24 0.19 13.16
C VAL A 56 -4.96 -0.90 12.38
N SER A 57 -6.13 -0.61 11.81
CA SER A 57 -6.82 -1.55 10.93
C SER A 57 -6.19 -1.57 9.54
N ILE A 58 -6.01 -2.78 8.99
CA ILE A 58 -5.59 -3.04 7.61
C ILE A 58 -6.69 -3.88 6.97
N TYR A 59 -7.13 -3.50 5.77
CA TYR A 59 -8.14 -4.23 5.03
C TYR A 59 -7.57 -4.64 3.68
N PHE A 60 -7.61 -5.94 3.37
CA PHE A 60 -7.22 -6.48 2.08
C PHE A 60 -8.43 -6.77 1.18
N GLN A 61 -8.20 -6.71 -0.12
CA GLN A 61 -9.01 -7.34 -1.14
C GLN A 61 -8.18 -8.42 -1.85
N PRO A 62 -8.82 -9.48 -2.39
CA PRO A 62 -8.13 -10.42 -3.26
C PRO A 62 -7.46 -9.62 -4.39
N GLY A 63 -6.23 -9.98 -4.78
CA GLY A 63 -5.63 -9.39 -5.99
C GLY A 63 -6.41 -9.83 -7.21
N ILE A 64 -7.15 -8.94 -7.88
CA ILE A 64 -8.20 -9.34 -8.84
C ILE A 64 -7.69 -9.48 -10.29
N PHE A 65 -6.54 -8.93 -10.71
CA PHE A 65 -6.25 -8.86 -12.15
C PHE A 65 -4.81 -9.11 -12.61
N GLY A 66 -4.69 -9.95 -13.65
CA GLY A 66 -3.60 -9.97 -14.62
C GLY A 66 -2.24 -10.47 -14.14
N HIS A 67 -1.87 -11.71 -14.48
CA HIS A 67 -0.52 -12.30 -14.33
C HIS A 67 0.01 -12.55 -12.90
N HIS A 68 -0.65 -12.06 -11.86
CA HIS A 68 -0.30 -12.42 -10.48
C HIS A 68 -0.71 -13.87 -10.20
N ALA A 69 0.25 -14.79 -10.28
CA ALA A 69 0.03 -16.19 -9.94
C ALA A 69 -0.57 -16.33 -8.53
N LEU A 70 -1.45 -17.31 -8.35
CA LEU A 70 -2.19 -17.64 -7.11
C LEU A 70 -1.40 -17.32 -5.82
N GLY A 71 -1.84 -16.29 -5.09
CA GLY A 71 -1.30 -15.92 -3.78
C GLY A 71 0.04 -15.17 -3.79
N ARG A 72 0.56 -14.75 -4.94
CA ARG A 72 1.83 -13.99 -5.01
C ARG A 72 1.66 -12.48 -4.89
N ALA A 73 0.42 -12.00 -4.78
CA ALA A 73 0.06 -10.59 -4.64
C ALA A 73 -1.19 -10.46 -3.76
N VAL A 74 -1.38 -9.28 -3.17
CA VAL A 74 -2.58 -8.89 -2.43
C VAL A 74 -2.76 -7.38 -2.52
N ASP A 75 -4.01 -6.92 -2.52
CA ASP A 75 -4.33 -5.49 -2.52
C ASP A 75 -4.76 -5.05 -1.11
N ILE A 76 -4.02 -4.16 -0.47
CA ILE A 76 -4.43 -3.40 0.73
C ILE A 76 -5.41 -2.28 0.36
N TYR A 77 -6.70 -2.51 0.50
CA TYR A 77 -7.72 -1.55 0.10
C TYR A 77 -7.92 -0.38 1.08
N ALA A 78 -7.67 -0.58 2.39
CA ALA A 78 -7.86 0.45 3.41
C ALA A 78 -6.87 0.35 4.57
N VAL A 79 -6.60 1.50 5.20
CA VAL A 79 -5.79 1.62 6.43
C VAL A 79 -6.42 2.61 7.40
N GLY A 80 -6.52 2.23 8.68
CA GLY A 80 -7.16 3.03 9.71
C GLY A 80 -8.66 3.25 9.45
N GLY A 81 -9.31 2.29 8.78
CA GLY A 81 -10.73 2.36 8.41
C GLY A 81 -11.03 3.26 7.21
N VAL A 82 -10.01 3.84 6.57
CA VAL A 82 -10.16 4.75 5.43
C VAL A 82 -9.53 4.12 4.19
N GLY A 83 -10.28 4.11 3.09
CA GLY A 83 -9.83 3.55 1.81
C GLY A 83 -8.60 4.28 1.27
N ILE A 84 -7.71 3.55 0.60
CA ILE A 84 -6.48 4.13 -0.01
C ILE A 84 -6.82 5.24 -1.00
N GLY A 85 -7.89 5.09 -1.79
CA GLY A 85 -8.37 6.15 -2.69
C GLY A 85 -8.74 7.45 -1.96
N ALA A 86 -9.38 7.37 -0.80
CA ALA A 86 -9.72 8.55 0.01
C ALA A 86 -8.47 9.20 0.63
N TRP A 87 -7.51 8.39 1.10
CA TRP A 87 -6.22 8.90 1.55
C TRP A 87 -5.45 9.63 0.45
N LYS A 88 -5.52 9.12 -0.79
CA LYS A 88 -4.92 9.75 -1.96
C LYS A 88 -5.59 11.07 -2.32
N GLN A 89 -6.93 11.11 -2.36
CA GLN A 89 -7.67 12.36 -2.60
C GLN A 89 -7.30 13.45 -1.59
N ARG A 90 -7.18 13.08 -0.31
CA ARG A 90 -6.75 13.99 0.76
C ARG A 90 -5.32 14.51 0.53
N TRP A 91 -4.41 13.64 0.11
CA TRP A 91 -3.04 14.03 -0.24
C TRP A 91 -3.02 15.02 -1.41
N ASP A 92 -3.80 14.74 -2.46
CA ASP A 92 -3.87 15.61 -3.64
C ASP A 92 -4.48 16.97 -3.32
N GLU A 93 -5.52 17.02 -2.48
CA GLU A 93 -6.10 18.26 -1.98
C GLU A 93 -5.08 19.05 -1.13
N ALA A 94 -4.31 18.40 -0.27
CA ALA A 94 -3.23 19.05 0.46
C ALA A 94 -2.18 19.65 -0.50
N GLY A 95 -1.80 18.92 -1.54
CA GLY A 95 -0.92 19.41 -2.60
C GLY A 95 -1.47 20.63 -3.33
N ARG A 96 -2.75 20.59 -3.74
CA ARG A 96 -3.42 21.72 -4.40
C ARG A 96 -3.47 22.95 -3.49
N ARG A 97 -3.89 22.79 -2.23
CA ARG A 97 -3.89 23.89 -1.26
C ARG A 97 -2.50 24.50 -1.09
N ALA A 98 -1.47 23.68 -0.93
CA ALA A 98 -0.10 24.14 -0.81
C ALA A 98 0.37 24.94 -2.04
N SER A 99 -0.02 24.53 -3.26
CA SER A 99 0.30 25.26 -4.49
C SER A 99 -0.48 26.56 -4.67
N GLN A 100 -1.71 26.63 -4.18
CA GLN A 100 -2.60 27.79 -4.31
C GLN A 100 -2.37 28.84 -3.22
N THR A 101 -1.78 28.45 -2.10
CA THR A 101 -1.41 29.37 -1.03
C THR A 101 -0.26 30.28 -1.47
N GLY A 102 -0.48 31.60 -1.40
CA GLY A 102 0.55 32.63 -1.60
C GLY A 102 1.52 32.79 -0.42
N ASP A 103 1.13 32.32 0.78
CA ASP A 103 1.95 32.38 1.99
C ASP A 103 2.93 31.18 2.10
N ALA A 104 4.23 31.48 2.14
CA ALA A 104 5.28 30.47 2.27
C ALA A 104 5.19 29.68 3.61
N ALA A 105 4.77 30.33 4.70
CA ALA A 105 4.66 29.67 6.00
C ALA A 105 3.51 28.66 6.02
N ALA A 106 2.31 29.06 5.58
CA ALA A 106 1.18 28.15 5.42
C ALA A 106 1.49 26.98 4.47
N ARG A 107 2.19 27.23 3.36
CA ARG A 107 2.65 26.16 2.45
C ARG A 107 3.56 25.16 3.17
N GLN A 108 4.51 25.64 3.96
CA GLN A 108 5.43 24.77 4.70
C GLN A 108 4.69 23.93 5.75
N ILE A 109 3.71 24.51 6.44
CA ILE A 109 2.86 23.80 7.41
C ILE A 109 2.12 22.66 6.72
N ILE A 110 1.47 22.91 5.58
CA ILE A 110 0.71 21.88 4.84
C ILE A 110 1.64 20.74 4.42
N THR A 111 2.77 21.07 3.77
CA THR A 111 3.72 20.07 3.24
C THR A 111 4.37 19.24 4.35
N LYS A 112 4.63 19.82 5.53
CA LYS A 112 5.21 19.07 6.66
C LYS A 112 4.18 18.24 7.41
N ARG A 113 2.93 18.70 7.50
CA ARG A 113 1.89 18.07 8.32
C ARG A 113 1.25 16.88 7.64
N GLU A 114 0.95 16.96 6.34
CA GLU A 114 0.22 15.89 5.64
C GLU A 114 0.95 14.53 5.69
N PRO A 115 2.28 14.45 5.49
CA PRO A 115 3.05 13.20 5.65
C PRO A 115 2.89 12.52 7.02
N VAL A 116 2.62 13.28 8.07
CA VAL A 116 2.51 12.77 9.45
C VAL A 116 1.12 12.16 9.70
N ILE A 117 0.08 12.79 9.17
CA ILE A 117 -1.32 12.45 9.47
C ILE A 117 -1.97 11.54 8.42
N ASN A 118 -1.38 11.42 7.24
CA ASN A 118 -1.91 10.62 6.14
C ASN A 118 -1.44 9.16 6.24
N LEU A 119 -2.23 8.30 6.87
CA LEU A 119 -1.85 6.89 7.10
C LEU A 119 -1.64 6.12 5.79
N GLY A 120 -2.39 6.46 4.74
CA GLY A 120 -2.20 5.88 3.41
C GLY A 120 -0.81 6.17 2.85
N TRP A 121 -0.38 7.45 2.87
CA TRP A 121 0.96 7.84 2.42
C TRP A 121 2.05 7.16 3.25
N ARG A 122 1.87 7.10 4.57
CA ARG A 122 2.84 6.47 5.49
C ARG A 122 2.97 4.97 5.24
N LEU A 123 1.86 4.27 5.03
CA LEU A 123 1.85 2.86 4.66
C LEU A 123 2.56 2.66 3.31
N TYR A 124 2.27 3.50 2.31
CA TYR A 124 2.97 3.48 1.03
C TYR A 124 4.50 3.66 1.19
N LYS A 125 4.94 4.60 2.03
CA LYS A 125 6.38 4.78 2.31
C LYS A 125 6.99 3.60 3.06
N ALA A 126 6.28 3.00 4.01
CA ALA A 126 6.75 1.81 4.72
C ALA A 126 6.90 0.62 3.78
N LEU A 127 5.90 0.37 2.92
CA LEU A 127 5.98 -0.63 1.85
C LEU A 127 7.14 -0.32 0.90
N GLN A 128 7.43 0.97 0.66
CA GLN A 128 8.56 1.35 -0.18
C GLN A 128 9.93 1.12 0.43
N LEU A 129 10.09 1.52 1.68
CA LEU A 129 11.37 1.46 2.37
C LEU A 129 11.69 0.04 2.83
N TYR A 130 10.67 -0.71 3.27
CA TYR A 130 10.84 -1.99 3.94
C TYR A 130 10.31 -3.17 3.15
N GLY A 131 9.31 -2.96 2.30
CA GLY A 131 8.76 -4.00 1.42
C GLY A 131 9.64 -4.32 0.22
N ARG A 132 10.81 -3.67 0.09
CA ARG A 132 11.82 -3.90 -0.96
C ARG A 132 11.19 -3.97 -2.35
N TRP A 133 10.96 -2.81 -3.01
CA TRP A 133 10.47 -2.72 -4.40
C TRP A 133 11.23 -3.55 -5.46
N ALA A 134 12.28 -4.27 -5.09
CA ALA A 134 12.98 -5.21 -5.94
C ALA A 134 12.49 -6.63 -5.64
N GLN A 135 11.81 -7.19 -6.64
CA GLN A 135 11.87 -8.60 -7.00
C GLN A 135 12.92 -9.42 -6.20
N PRO A 136 12.51 -10.43 -5.43
CA PRO A 136 13.08 -11.75 -5.66
C PRO A 136 12.58 -12.23 -7.04
N TYR A 137 13.32 -13.11 -7.69
CA TYR A 137 12.78 -13.91 -8.79
C TYR A 137 11.42 -14.51 -8.32
N GLY A 138 10.29 -13.95 -8.79
CA GLY A 138 8.97 -14.57 -8.68
C GLY A 138 7.86 -13.98 -7.79
N PHE A 139 8.00 -12.85 -7.08
CA PHE A 139 6.91 -12.34 -6.21
C PHE A 139 6.57 -10.85 -6.39
N PRO A 140 5.45 -10.52 -7.07
CA PRO A 140 4.94 -9.15 -7.13
C PRO A 140 4.05 -8.82 -5.92
N ILE A 141 4.56 -8.05 -4.96
CA ILE A 141 3.67 -7.31 -4.04
C ILE A 141 2.93 -6.28 -4.89
N GLN A 142 1.61 -6.40 -5.05
CA GLN A 142 0.83 -5.37 -5.73
C GLN A 142 0.73 -4.17 -4.80
N LEU A 143 1.59 -3.20 -5.08
CA LEU A 143 1.69 -1.92 -4.40
C LEU A 143 0.72 -0.96 -5.09
N PHE A 144 -0.07 -0.19 -4.30
CA PHE A 144 -0.94 0.85 -4.85
C PHE A 144 -0.17 1.73 -5.83
N GLY A 145 -0.92 2.32 -6.76
CA GLY A 145 -0.39 3.30 -7.70
C GLY A 145 0.48 4.39 -7.02
N PRO A 146 1.40 4.99 -7.78
CA PRO A 146 2.31 6.00 -7.27
C PRO A 146 1.55 7.09 -6.51
N TRP A 147 1.92 7.30 -5.25
CA TRP A 147 1.34 8.36 -4.42
C TRP A 147 1.71 9.75 -4.94
N THR A 148 2.86 9.85 -5.62
CA THR A 148 3.33 11.03 -6.34
C THR A 148 3.86 10.62 -7.72
N ARG A 149 3.77 11.50 -8.72
CA ARG A 149 4.29 11.25 -10.08
C ARG A 149 5.80 10.97 -10.16
N ARG A 150 6.55 11.22 -9.08
CA ARG A 150 8.02 11.16 -9.06
C ARG A 150 8.56 9.94 -8.32
N GLU A 151 7.70 9.08 -7.78
CA GLU A 151 8.09 7.95 -6.94
C GLU A 151 7.64 6.59 -7.53
N GLY A 152 8.39 5.54 -7.21
CA GLY A 152 8.09 4.15 -7.59
C GLY A 152 8.72 3.69 -8.93
N PRO A 153 8.60 2.40 -9.27
CA PRO A 153 9.10 1.77 -10.50
C PRO A 153 8.35 2.28 -11.72
N TRP A 154 7.19 2.89 -11.52
CA TRP A 154 6.39 3.57 -12.52
C TRP A 154 7.09 4.79 -13.14
N ARG A 155 8.17 5.31 -12.53
CA ARG A 155 9.07 6.29 -13.18
C ARG A 155 9.61 5.79 -14.53
N HIS A 156 9.64 4.47 -14.72
CA HIS A 156 10.13 3.80 -15.93
C HIS A 156 9.00 3.17 -16.77
N ILE A 157 7.74 3.35 -16.39
CA ILE A 157 6.58 2.76 -17.07
C ILE A 157 5.88 3.85 -17.91
N SER A 158 5.65 3.57 -19.19
CA SER A 158 5.06 4.54 -20.12
C SER A 158 3.63 4.94 -19.77
N ASP A 159 3.23 6.16 -20.14
CA ASP A 159 1.86 6.68 -19.98
C ASP A 159 0.79 5.78 -20.62
N ARG A 160 1.16 5.03 -21.67
CA ARG A 160 0.27 4.07 -22.34
C ARG A 160 -0.07 2.87 -21.44
N MET A 161 0.91 2.36 -20.70
CA MET A 161 0.69 1.27 -19.73
C MET A 161 -0.05 1.77 -18.49
N LEU A 162 0.23 2.99 -18.02
CA LEU A 162 -0.52 3.62 -16.93
C LEU A 162 -2.03 3.75 -17.25
N ARG A 163 -2.37 4.08 -18.50
CA ARG A 163 -3.77 4.17 -18.97
C ARG A 163 -4.49 2.83 -19.02
N ALA A 164 -3.79 1.75 -19.36
CA ALA A 164 -4.37 0.40 -19.43
C ALA A 164 -4.75 -0.17 -18.05
N HIS A 165 -4.30 0.47 -16.96
CA HIS A 165 -4.56 0.04 -15.58
C HIS A 165 -5.30 1.11 -14.75
N LEU A 166 -5.95 2.08 -15.39
CA LEU A 166 -6.64 3.20 -14.74
C LEU A 166 -7.73 2.79 -13.74
N ASP A 167 -8.34 1.62 -13.92
CA ASP A 167 -9.38 1.11 -13.03
C ASP A 167 -8.83 0.52 -11.71
N HIS A 168 -7.51 0.33 -11.62
CA HIS A 168 -6.85 -0.37 -10.50
C HIS A 168 -5.63 0.37 -9.95
N ILE A 169 -5.07 1.30 -10.72
CA ILE A 169 -3.97 2.14 -10.29
C ILE A 169 -4.51 3.55 -10.05
N HIS A 170 -4.55 3.94 -8.77
CA HIS A 170 -4.89 5.31 -8.35
C HIS A 170 -3.75 6.30 -8.70
N VAL A 171 -3.42 6.45 -9.99
CA VAL A 171 -2.45 7.45 -10.49
C VAL A 171 -3.13 8.78 -10.70
N ALA A 172 -2.42 9.86 -10.35
CA ALA A 172 -2.81 11.22 -10.65
C ALA A 172 -3.04 11.44 -12.15
N LYS A 173 -4.28 11.82 -12.51
CA LYS A 173 -4.55 12.58 -13.75
C LYS A 173 -3.74 13.89 -13.77
#